data_AF-A0A7X1L219-F1
#
_entry.id   AF-A0A7X1L219-F1
#
_cell.length_a   1.000
_cell.length_b   1.000
_cell.length_c   1.000
_cell.angle_alpha   90.00
_cell.angle_beta   90.00
_cell.angle_gamma   90.00
#
_symmetry.space_group_name_H-M   'P 1'
#
loop_
_entity.id
_entity.type
_entity.pdbx_description
1 polymer ?
#
loop_
_entity_poly.entity_id
_entity_poly.type
_entity_poly.pdbx_seq_one_letter_code
_entity_poly.pdbx_strand_id
1 'polypeptide(L)' 'MERDIYSWLKNWKNEKRRKPLIIRGARQVGKTWLVEYFGKKFLNSLLKSILNFSHILKPVFQH' A
#
# COMPACT_ATOMS: atom_id res chain seq x y z
N MET A 1 -6.34 11.40 12.61
CA MET A 1 -5.90 10.03 12.28
C MET A 1 -6.25 9.62 10.84
N GLU A 2 -7.52 9.49 10.43
CA GLU A 2 -7.85 9.16 9.01
C GLU A 2 -7.42 10.24 8.02
N ARG A 3 -7.54 11.52 8.41
CA ARG A 3 -7.14 12.66 7.56
C ARG A 3 -5.63 12.71 7.28
N ASP A 4 -4.81 12.19 8.20
CA ASP A 4 -3.35 12.31 8.13
C ASP A 4 -2.77 11.34 7.10
N ILE A 5 -3.20 10.08 7.15
CA ILE A 5 -2.79 9.03 6.20
C ILE A 5 -3.26 9.36 4.78
N TYR A 6 -4.48 9.86 4.65
CA TYR A 6 -5.03 10.16 3.33
C TYR A 6 -4.36 11.35 2.65
N SER A 7 -4.07 12.41 3.43
CA SER A 7 -3.31 13.56 2.94
C SER A 7 -1.89 13.15 2.54
N TRP A 8 -1.26 12.30 3.34
CA TRP A 8 0.07 11.75 3.03
C TRP A 8 0.08 10.92 1.73
N LEU A 9 -0.90 10.03 1.53
CA LEU A 9 -1.04 9.27 0.29
C LEU A 9 -1.28 10.17 -0.93
N LYS A 10 -2.05 11.25 -0.76
CA LYS A 10 -2.32 12.23 -1.82
C LYS A 10 -1.06 13.00 -2.20
N ASN A 11 -0.28 13.42 -1.21
CA ASN A 11 1.01 14.09 -1.44
C ASN A 11 2.00 13.16 -2.15
N TRP A 12 2.12 11.91 -1.68
CA TRP A 12 2.93 10.90 -2.35
C TRP A 12 2.51 10.67 -3.81
N LYS A 13 1.21 10.57 -4.10
CA LYS A 13 0.72 10.40 -5.48
C LYS A 13 1.20 11.55 -6.38
N ASN A 14 1.17 12.78 -5.85
CA ASN A 14 1.47 14.01 -6.58
C ASN A 14 2.97 14.26 -6.77
N GLU A 15 3.85 13.51 -6.08
CA GLU A 15 5.29 13.60 -6.30
C GLU A 15 5.68 13.01 -7.67
N LYS A 16 6.36 13.81 -8.50
CA LYS A 16 6.90 13.36 -9.81
C LYS A 16 7.88 12.19 -9.69
N ARG A 17 8.63 12.10 -8.59
CA ARG A 17 9.61 11.04 -8.30
C ARG A 17 9.22 10.26 -7.04
N ARG A 18 7.95 9.90 -6.92
CA ARG A 18 7.41 9.21 -5.74
C ARG A 18 8.16 7.90 -5.46
N LYS A 19 8.68 7.77 -4.24
CA LYS A 19 9.39 6.56 -3.77
C LYS A 19 8.40 5.45 -3.41
N PRO A 20 8.80 4.17 -3.39
CA PRO A 20 7.96 3.10 -2.85
C PRO A 20 7.51 3.41 -1.42
N LEU A 21 6.21 3.17 -1.12
CA LEU A 21 5.67 3.36 0.22
C LEU A 21 5.61 2.05 0.99
N ILE A 22 5.97 2.11 2.28
CA ILE A 22 5.81 1.01 3.22
C ILE A 22 4.77 1.44 4.25
N ILE A 23 3.61 0.77 4.26
CA ILE A 23 2.53 1.03 5.22
C ILE A 23 2.62 -0.01 6.34
N ARG A 24 3.00 0.44 7.54
CA ARG A 24 3.18 -0.43 8.73
C ARG A 24 2.00 -0.33 9.71
N GLY A 25 1.98 -1.24 10.68
CA GLY A 25 1.13 -1.20 11.89
C GLY A 25 0.46 -2.53 12.18
N ALA A 26 -0.50 -2.53 13.12
CA ALA A 26 -1.14 -3.74 13.63
C ALA A 26 -1.78 -4.62 12.54
N ARG A 27 -1.77 -5.95 12.75
CA ARG A 27 -2.44 -6.92 11.88
C ARG A 27 -3.97 -6.69 11.91
N GLN A 28 -4.65 -6.97 10.79
CA GLN A 28 -6.12 -6.87 10.64
C GLN A 28 -6.77 -5.48 10.77
N VAL A 29 -6.00 -4.39 10.77
CA VAL A 29 -6.56 -3.03 10.89
C VAL A 29 -6.97 -2.37 9.56
N GLY A 30 -7.17 -3.15 8.49
CA GLY A 30 -7.69 -2.61 7.22
C GLY A 30 -6.70 -1.88 6.31
N LYS A 31 -5.38 -2.06 6.48
CA LYS A 31 -4.35 -1.43 5.61
C LYS A 31 -4.54 -1.77 4.12
N THR A 32 -4.91 -3.02 3.83
CA THR A 32 -5.20 -3.47 2.46
C THR A 32 -6.36 -2.69 1.86
N TRP A 33 -7.44 -2.54 2.63
CA TRP A 33 -8.63 -1.82 2.21
C TRP A 33 -8.32 -0.34 1.94
N LEU A 34 -7.52 0.31 2.79
CA LEU A 34 -7.07 1.68 2.59
C LEU A 34 -6.35 1.87 1.25
N VAL A 35 -5.40 1.00 0.91
CA VAL A 35 -4.64 1.08 -0.35
C VAL A 35 -5.54 0.84 -1.56
N GLU A 36 -6.43 -0.14 -1.48
CA GLU A 36 -7.39 -0.43 -2.55
C GLU A 36 -8.38 0.71 -2.77
N TYR A 37 -8.96 1.23 -1.70
CA TYR A 37 -9.89 2.34 -1.75
C TYR A 37 -9.21 3.60 -2.32
N PHE A 38 -8.01 3.93 -1.84
CA PHE A 38 -7.24 5.06 -2.35
C PHE A 38 -6.87 4.87 -3.83
N GLY A 39 -6.41 3.67 -4.21
CA GLY A 39 -6.05 3.36 -5.59
C GLY A 39 -7.25 3.49 -6.54
N LYS A 40 -8.41 2.92 -6.19
CA LYS A 40 -9.65 3.06 -6.98
C LYS A 40 -10.11 4.50 -7.14
N LYS A 41 -9.90 5.34 -6.12
CA LYS A 41 -10.41 6.71 -6.10
C LYS A 41 -9.47 7.74 -6.73
N PHE A 42 -8.16 7.50 -6.72
CA PHE A 42 -7.18 8.49 -7.16
C PHE A 42 -6.17 8.00 -8.19
N LEU A 43 -6.07 6.71 -8.50
CA LEU A 43 -5.11 6.21 -9.50
C LEU A 43 -5.87 5.71 -10.73
N ASN A 44 -5.32 5.97 -11.92
CA ASN A 44 -5.91 5.49 -13.18
C ASN A 44 -5.78 3.97 -13.33
N SER A 45 -4.77 3.37 -12.71
CA SER A 45 -4.54 1.93 -12.69
C SER A 45 -3.90 1.51 -11.37
N LEU A 46 -4.36 0.39 -10.83
CA LEU A 46 -3.87 -0.20 -9.59
C LEU A 46 -3.54 -1.69 -9.84
N LEU A 47 -2.26 -2.05 -9.72
CA LEU A 47 -1.83 -3.44 -9.75
C LEU A 47 -1.47 -3.87 -8.32
N LYS A 48 -2.24 -4.82 -7.78
CA LYS A 48 -2.05 -5.36 -6.43
C LYS A 48 -1.40 -6.74 -6.53
N SER A 49 -0.26 -6.91 -5.87
CA SER A 49 0.39 -8.21 -5.70
C SER A 49 0.53 -8.54 -4.20
N ILE A 50 0.18 -9.76 -3.81
CA ILE A 50 0.32 -10.24 -2.43
C ILE A 50 1.52 -11.16 -2.37
N LEU A 51 2.63 -10.67 -1.80
CA LEU A 51 3.93 -11.34 -1.86
C LEU A 51 3.98 -12.67 -1.10
N ASN A 52 3.14 -12.87 -0.08
CA ASN A 52 3.12 -14.12 0.70
C ASN A 52 2.58 -15.33 -0.07
N PHE A 53 1.93 -15.11 -1.23
CA PHE A 53 1.42 -16.19 -2.07
C PHE A 53 2.38 -16.63 -3.16
N SER A 54 3.48 -15.90 -3.41
CA SER A 54 4.46 -16.35 -4.41
C SER A 54 5.37 -17.40 -3.80
N HIS A 55 5.42 -18.58 -4.44
CA HIS A 55 6.31 -19.67 -4.02
C HIS A 55 7.79 -19.26 -4.02
N ILE A 56 8.15 -18.26 -4.83
CA ILE A 56 9.50 -17.72 -4.96
C ILE A 56 9.89 -16.85 -3.76
N LEU A 57 8.95 -16.11 -3.14
CA LEU A 57 9.27 -15.17 -2.06
C LEU A 57 8.98 -15.73 -0.66
N LYS A 58 8.25 -16.85 -0.54
CA LYS A 58 8.02 -17.53 0.74
C LYS A 58 9.29 -17.68 1.61
N PRO A 59 10.47 -18.07 1.07
CA PRO A 59 11.68 -18.24 1.88
C PRO A 59 12.22 -16.93 2.47
N VAL A 60 12.00 -15.78 1.82
CA VAL A 60 12.53 -14.47 2.25
C VAL A 60 11.79 -13.92 3.47
N PHE A 61 10.53 -14.33 3.66
CA PHE A 61 9.65 -13.81 4.71
C PHE A 61 9.34 -14.83 5.82
N GLN A 62 9.94 -16.03 5.77
CA GLN A 62 9.83 -17.07 6.79
C GLN A 62 11.11 -17.11 7.63
N HIS A 63 11.28 -16.11 8.49
CA HIS A 63 12.17 -16.16 9.66
C HIS A 63 11.36 -15.71 10.88
#